data_AF-A0A6J1IDG8-F1
#
_entry.id   AF-A0A6J1IDG8-F1
#
_cell.length_a   1.000
_cell.length_b   1.000
_cell.length_c   1.000
_cell.angle_alpha   90.00
_cell.angle_beta   90.00
_cell.angle_gamma   90.00
#
_symmetry.space_group_name_H-M   'P 1'
#
loop_
_entity.id
_entity.type
_entity.pdbx_description
1 polymer ?
#
loop_
_entity_poly.entity_id
_entity_poly.type
_entity_poly.pdbx_seq_one_letter_code
_entity_poly.pdbx_strand_id
1 'polypeptide(L)'
;MMVTNGEMNVIKAIGTVNFWLLFSAMMCGMGSGLATINNMNQLGQSLGYKTVEIYTFVSLWSIWNFLGRLGSGYAFDLLLRELGWARPLLMAVALLTISVGHIIIASGFSGNLYLGSMIVGICYGSQWSLMPAITAEIFGIRHMGTIYNTITVASPVGSYVLSVRVIGYIYDREASAGDNSCSGKHCFMTSFLIMAAVAFLGFVVAVALFLRTRRFYQLLVQRQLKD
;
A
#
# COMPACT_ATOMS: atom_id res chain seq x y z
N MET A 1 8.44 -24.90 -4.83
CA MET A 1 9.79 -24.92 -5.41
C MET A 1 10.27 -23.47 -5.51
N MET A 2 11.12 -23.02 -4.59
CA MET A 2 11.72 -21.67 -4.63
C MET A 2 13.20 -21.85 -4.96
N VAL A 3 13.65 -21.10 -5.95
CA VAL A 3 14.81 -21.42 -6.77
C VAL A 3 16.09 -21.02 -6.03
N THR A 4 16.83 -22.03 -5.55
CA THR A 4 18.17 -21.83 -5.01
C THR A 4 19.29 -21.93 -6.05
N ASN A 5 19.02 -22.22 -7.33
CA ASN A 5 20.09 -22.49 -8.32
C ASN A 5 19.81 -22.07 -9.79
N GLY A 6 18.92 -21.11 -10.03
CA GLY A 6 18.61 -20.66 -11.39
C GLY A 6 18.02 -19.26 -11.42
N GLU A 7 18.73 -18.31 -12.00
CA GLU A 7 18.27 -16.92 -12.13
C GLU A 7 16.87 -16.88 -12.77
N MET A 8 15.94 -16.16 -12.15
CA MET A 8 14.57 -16.04 -12.67
C MET A 8 14.46 -14.85 -13.62
N ASN A 9 14.00 -15.14 -14.83
CA ASN A 9 13.57 -14.13 -15.80
C ASN A 9 12.07 -13.81 -15.58
N VAL A 10 11.59 -12.67 -16.06
CA VAL A 10 10.21 -12.17 -15.94
C VAL A 10 9.16 -13.20 -16.33
N ILE A 11 9.33 -13.89 -17.45
CA ILE A 11 8.36 -14.90 -17.91
C ILE A 11 8.21 -16.02 -16.88
N LYS A 12 9.34 -16.49 -16.33
CA LYS A 12 9.33 -17.49 -15.25
C LYS A 12 8.72 -16.91 -13.97
N ALA A 13 9.04 -15.66 -13.64
CA ALA A 13 8.52 -14.98 -12.45
C ALA A 13 6.98 -14.89 -12.48
N ILE A 14 6.39 -14.48 -13.61
CA ILE A 14 4.93 -14.40 -13.81
C ILE A 14 4.27 -15.78 -13.63
N GLY A 15 4.96 -16.86 -13.98
CA GLY A 15 4.48 -18.23 -13.74
C GLY A 15 4.48 -18.66 -12.27
N THR A 16 5.01 -17.85 -11.35
CA THR A 16 5.10 -18.22 -9.92
C THR A 16 3.97 -17.63 -9.08
N VAL A 17 3.55 -18.38 -8.06
CA VAL A 17 2.58 -17.90 -7.06
C VAL A 17 3.09 -16.68 -6.30
N ASN A 18 4.40 -16.59 -6.03
CA ASN A 18 4.99 -15.47 -5.29
C ASN A 18 4.82 -14.14 -6.04
N PHE A 19 4.88 -14.16 -7.37
CA PHE A 19 4.66 -12.99 -8.20
C PHE A 19 3.24 -12.47 -8.04
N TRP A 20 2.25 -13.34 -8.15
CA TRP A 20 0.84 -12.96 -8.01
C TRP A 20 0.47 -12.52 -6.59
N LEU A 21 1.09 -13.10 -5.56
CA LEU A 21 0.93 -12.63 -4.18
C LEU A 21 1.49 -11.21 -4.01
N LEU A 22 2.68 -10.91 -4.53
CA LEU A 22 3.25 -9.56 -4.50
C LEU A 22 2.45 -8.57 -5.34
N PHE A 23 2.04 -8.97 -6.54
CA PHE A 23 1.18 -8.19 -7.43
C PHE A 23 -0.12 -7.80 -6.71
N SER A 24 -0.78 -8.76 -6.07
CA SER A 24 -2.04 -8.53 -5.36
C SER A 24 -1.84 -7.64 -4.12
N ALA A 25 -0.77 -7.85 -3.35
CA ALA A 25 -0.44 -7.00 -2.20
C ALA A 25 -0.13 -5.55 -2.63
N MET A 26 0.58 -5.37 -3.76
CA MET A 26 0.87 -4.06 -4.34
C MET A 26 -0.40 -3.37 -4.87
N MET A 27 -1.27 -4.11 -5.56
CA MET A 27 -2.57 -3.61 -6.02
C MET A 27 -3.41 -3.09 -4.86
N CYS A 28 -3.47 -3.83 -3.76
CA CYS A 28 -4.28 -3.48 -2.59
C CYS A 28 -3.70 -2.28 -1.83
N GLY A 29 -2.40 -2.29 -1.51
CA GLY A 29 -1.77 -1.26 -0.70
C GLY A 29 -1.45 0.02 -1.48
N MET A 30 -0.67 -0.09 -2.55
CA MET A 30 -0.26 1.07 -3.33
C MET A 30 -1.39 1.59 -4.22
N GLY A 31 -2.26 0.72 -4.72
CA GLY A 31 -3.45 1.16 -5.46
C GLY A 31 -4.43 1.96 -4.59
N SER A 32 -4.71 1.52 -3.35
CA SER A 32 -5.60 2.27 -2.44
C SER A 32 -4.98 3.58 -1.95
N GLY A 33 -3.67 3.59 -1.66
CA GLY A 33 -2.94 4.82 -1.33
C GLY A 33 -2.99 5.83 -2.48
N LEU A 34 -2.73 5.40 -3.71
CA LEU A 34 -2.78 6.27 -4.89
C LEU A 34 -4.20 6.76 -5.18
N ALA A 35 -5.22 5.91 -5.03
CA ALA A 35 -6.62 6.31 -5.15
C ALA A 35 -7.01 7.38 -4.12
N THR A 36 -6.48 7.30 -2.90
CA THR A 36 -6.74 8.30 -1.84
C THR A 36 -6.20 9.68 -2.23
N ILE A 37 -4.96 9.75 -2.76
CA ILE A 37 -4.36 11.00 -3.22
C ILE A 37 -5.13 11.57 -4.42
N ASN A 38 -5.45 10.72 -5.40
CA ASN A 38 -6.12 11.14 -6.63
C ASN A 38 -7.48 11.79 -6.38
N ASN A 39 -8.17 11.39 -5.31
CA ASN A 39 -9.50 11.94 -4.95
C ASN A 39 -9.45 12.88 -3.74
N MET A 40 -8.26 13.29 -3.28
CA MET A 40 -8.10 14.13 -2.09
C MET A 40 -8.86 15.45 -2.19
N ASN A 41 -8.91 16.04 -3.40
CA ASN A 41 -9.63 17.29 -3.63
C ASN A 41 -11.14 17.13 -3.46
N GLN A 42 -11.73 16.11 -4.09
CA GLN A 42 -13.17 15.83 -3.97
C GLN A 42 -13.55 15.47 -2.52
N LEU A 43 -12.72 14.66 -1.87
CA LEU A 43 -12.88 14.30 -0.47
C LEU A 43 -12.86 15.53 0.44
N GLY A 44 -11.86 16.41 0.28
CA GLY A 44 -11.74 17.62 1.07
C GLY A 44 -12.91 18.58 0.87
N GLN A 45 -13.34 18.79 -0.38
CA GLN A 45 -14.48 19.65 -0.71
C GLN A 45 -15.77 19.12 -0.10
N SER A 46 -16.04 17.82 -0.18
CA SER A 46 -17.24 17.21 0.40
C SER A 46 -17.31 17.35 1.92
N LEU A 47 -16.16 17.39 2.60
CA LEU A 47 -16.09 17.59 4.05
C LEU A 47 -16.10 19.08 4.46
N GLY A 48 -16.20 19.99 3.49
CA GLY A 48 -16.25 21.43 3.72
C GLY A 48 -14.89 22.09 3.97
N TYR A 49 -13.77 21.42 3.64
CA TYR A 49 -12.45 22.01 3.74
C TYR A 49 -12.22 23.06 2.66
N LYS A 50 -11.50 24.12 3.02
CA LYS A 50 -11.06 25.15 2.07
C LYS A 50 -9.95 24.57 1.18
N THR A 51 -9.86 25.09 -0.04
CA THR A 51 -8.84 24.68 -1.02
C THR A 51 -7.41 24.74 -0.46
N VAL A 52 -7.09 25.74 0.37
CA VAL A 52 -5.78 25.88 1.04
C VAL A 52 -5.50 24.72 2.01
N GLU A 53 -6.52 24.23 2.73
CA GLU A 53 -6.39 23.10 3.66
C GLU A 53 -6.17 21.80 2.88
N ILE A 54 -6.87 21.63 1.75
CA ILE A 54 -6.71 20.49 0.84
C ILE A 54 -5.26 20.41 0.31
N TYR A 55 -4.71 21.52 -0.20
CA TYR A 55 -3.32 21.56 -0.65
C TYR A 55 -2.32 21.30 0.49
N THR A 56 -2.66 21.72 1.70
CA THR A 56 -1.87 21.39 2.89
C THR A 56 -1.86 19.88 3.14
N PHE A 57 -3.00 19.19 3.01
CA PHE A 57 -3.05 17.73 3.15
C PHE A 57 -2.23 16.99 2.09
N VAL A 58 -2.27 17.44 0.83
CA VAL A 58 -1.44 16.86 -0.25
C VAL A 58 0.07 17.07 0.03
N SER A 59 0.43 18.24 0.54
CA SER A 59 1.81 18.54 0.94
C SER A 59 2.27 17.67 2.11
N LEU A 60 1.43 17.54 3.15
CA LEU A 60 1.68 16.67 4.30
C LEU A 60 1.82 15.21 3.87
N TRP A 61 0.93 14.73 3.00
CA TRP A 61 1.03 13.38 2.45
C TRP A 61 2.42 13.14 1.83
N SER A 62 2.95 14.11 1.08
CA SER A 62 4.27 14.00 0.44
C SER A 62 5.39 13.91 1.47
N ILE A 63 5.32 14.70 2.56
CA ILE A 63 6.26 14.65 3.69
C ILE A 63 6.21 13.27 4.37
N TRP A 64 5.01 12.81 4.72
CA TRP A 64 4.80 11.51 5.38
C TRP A 64 5.21 10.35 4.49
N ASN A 65 4.97 10.43 3.18
CA ASN A 65 5.45 9.45 2.21
C ASN A 65 6.97 9.38 2.17
N PHE A 66 7.64 10.53 2.14
CA PHE A 66 9.10 10.60 2.17
C PHE A 66 9.67 10.01 3.46
N LEU A 67 9.12 10.40 4.61
CA LEU A 67 9.51 9.85 5.92
C LEU A 67 9.25 8.34 6.01
N GLY A 68 8.14 7.86 5.46
CA GLY A 68 7.83 6.44 5.39
C GLY A 68 8.82 5.65 4.52
N ARG A 69 9.30 6.24 3.42
CA ARG A 69 10.32 5.64 2.54
C ARG A 69 11.67 5.52 3.24
N LEU A 70 12.14 6.62 3.85
CA LEU A 70 13.40 6.64 4.59
C LEU A 70 13.34 5.77 5.84
N GLY A 71 12.29 5.96 6.65
CA GLY A 71 12.10 5.30 7.92
C GLY A 71 11.97 3.79 7.77
N SER A 72 11.24 3.30 6.78
CA SER A 72 11.13 1.84 6.57
C SER A 72 12.41 1.18 6.08
N GLY A 73 13.25 1.89 5.32
CA GLY A 73 14.56 1.39 4.91
C GLY A 73 15.45 1.19 6.13
N TYR A 74 15.60 2.23 6.94
CA TYR A 74 16.42 2.19 8.16
C TYR A 74 15.84 1.27 9.24
N ALA A 75 14.53 1.33 9.48
CA ALA A 75 13.85 0.48 10.43
C ALA A 75 13.96 -0.99 10.02
N PHE A 76 13.88 -1.32 8.72
CA PHE A 76 14.10 -2.70 8.30
C PHE A 76 15.50 -3.19 8.65
N ASP A 77 16.54 -2.41 8.35
CA ASP A 77 17.92 -2.85 8.62
C ASP A 77 18.15 -3.05 10.12
N LEU A 78 17.56 -2.21 10.97
CA LEU A 78 17.58 -2.38 12.43
C LEU A 78 16.76 -3.59 12.89
N LEU A 79 15.50 -3.71 12.47
CA LEU A 79 14.62 -4.81 12.89
C LEU A 79 15.10 -6.17 12.38
N LEU A 80 15.77 -6.23 11.23
CA LEU A 80 16.39 -7.45 10.74
C LEU A 80 17.56 -7.88 11.64
N ARG A 81 18.43 -6.93 12.01
CA ARG A 81 19.60 -7.19 12.86
C ARG A 81 19.22 -7.58 14.28
N GLU A 82 18.29 -6.85 14.89
CA GLU A 82 17.93 -7.01 16.30
C GLU A 82 16.86 -8.09 16.55
N LEU A 83 15.89 -8.22 15.63
CA LEU A 83 14.70 -9.06 15.85
C LEU A 83 14.54 -10.18 14.81
N GLY A 84 15.34 -10.20 13.74
CA GLY A 84 15.23 -11.20 12.67
C GLY A 84 13.93 -11.13 11.87
N TRP A 85 13.27 -9.96 11.83
CA TRP A 85 11.98 -9.82 11.15
C TRP A 85 12.12 -9.88 9.62
N ALA A 86 11.29 -10.71 8.99
CA ALA A 86 11.26 -10.82 7.52
C ALA A 86 10.56 -9.60 6.89
N ARG A 87 11.09 -9.08 5.77
CA ARG A 87 10.48 -7.96 5.02
C ARG A 87 8.98 -8.13 4.72
N PRO A 88 8.46 -9.33 4.35
CA PRO A 88 7.04 -9.52 4.10
C PRO A 88 6.15 -9.31 5.34
N LEU A 89 6.70 -9.51 6.55
CA LEU A 89 5.99 -9.22 7.79
C LEU A 89 5.81 -7.71 7.96
N LEU A 90 6.83 -6.89 7.67
CA LEU A 90 6.70 -5.43 7.66
C LEU A 90 5.71 -4.94 6.61
N MET A 91 5.70 -5.56 5.42
CA MET A 91 4.68 -5.28 4.41
C MET A 91 3.28 -5.56 4.95
N ALA A 92 3.08 -6.69 5.64
CA ALA A 92 1.80 -7.03 6.24
C ALA A 92 1.38 -6.00 7.29
N VAL A 93 2.27 -5.64 8.22
CA VAL A 93 2.00 -4.59 9.22
C VAL A 93 1.65 -3.26 8.55
N ALA A 94 2.38 -2.85 7.52
CA ALA A 94 2.07 -1.63 6.76
C ALA A 94 0.68 -1.68 6.12
N LEU A 95 0.28 -2.81 5.53
CA LEU A 95 -1.05 -2.99 4.91
C LEU A 95 -2.18 -2.96 5.95
N LEU A 96 -1.97 -3.57 7.11
CA LEU A 96 -2.91 -3.50 8.22
C LEU A 96 -3.08 -2.06 8.71
N THR A 97 -1.97 -1.34 8.86
CA THR A 97 -1.98 0.07 9.27
C THR A 97 -2.63 0.97 8.21
N ILE A 98 -2.45 0.68 6.92
CA ILE A 98 -3.19 1.36 5.83
C ILE A 98 -4.70 1.15 6.00
N SER A 99 -5.13 -0.10 6.24
CA SER A 99 -6.55 -0.41 6.48
C SER A 99 -7.13 0.39 7.65
N VAL A 100 -6.40 0.48 8.77
CA VAL A 100 -6.78 1.32 9.92
C VAL A 100 -6.85 2.80 9.52
N GLY A 101 -5.88 3.29 8.75
CA GLY A 101 -5.88 4.65 8.23
C GLY A 101 -7.12 4.95 7.36
N HIS A 102 -7.53 4.04 6.49
CA HIS A 102 -8.77 4.18 5.71
C HIS A 102 -10.03 4.17 6.59
N ILE A 103 -10.08 3.36 7.65
CA ILE A 103 -11.18 3.37 8.63
C ILE A 103 -11.26 4.71 9.35
N ILE A 104 -10.11 5.27 9.75
CA ILE A 104 -10.05 6.59 10.37
C ILE A 104 -10.64 7.64 9.43
N ILE A 105 -10.26 7.64 8.16
CA ILE A 105 -10.83 8.59 7.18
C ILE A 105 -12.35 8.38 7.05
N ALA A 106 -12.82 7.12 6.96
CA ALA A 106 -14.23 6.79 6.86
C ALA A 106 -15.07 7.28 8.05
N SER A 107 -14.50 7.30 9.26
CA SER A 107 -15.23 7.63 10.49
C SER A 107 -15.75 9.08 10.58
N GLY A 108 -15.20 10.00 9.81
CA GLY A 108 -15.79 11.34 9.63
C GLY A 108 -15.70 12.28 10.83
N PHE A 109 -14.86 12.02 11.85
CA PHE A 109 -14.68 12.94 12.99
C PHE A 109 -13.74 14.12 12.64
N SER A 110 -13.76 15.20 13.42
CA SER A 110 -12.93 16.38 13.21
C SER A 110 -11.44 16.05 13.25
N GLY A 111 -10.73 16.26 12.13
CA GLY A 111 -9.30 15.95 12.01
C GLY A 111 -8.99 14.52 11.55
N ASN A 112 -10.01 13.72 11.23
CA ASN A 112 -9.86 12.38 10.64
C ASN A 112 -8.94 12.37 9.40
N LEU A 113 -9.05 13.39 8.55
CA LEU A 113 -8.31 13.47 7.29
C LEU A 113 -6.83 13.74 7.54
N TYR A 114 -6.51 14.52 8.57
CA TYR A 114 -5.12 14.75 9.00
C TYR A 114 -4.49 13.46 9.52
N LEU A 115 -5.14 12.82 10.50
CA LEU A 115 -4.63 11.59 11.12
C LEU A 115 -4.56 10.43 10.11
N GLY A 116 -5.62 10.25 9.33
CA GLY A 116 -5.72 9.19 8.33
C GLY A 116 -4.71 9.36 7.19
N SER A 117 -4.58 10.57 6.62
CA SER A 117 -3.61 10.83 5.55
C SER A 117 -2.16 10.67 6.03
N MET A 118 -1.85 11.03 7.28
CA MET A 118 -0.54 10.78 7.88
C MET A 118 -0.24 9.28 7.97
N ILE A 119 -1.14 8.50 8.56
CA ILE A 119 -0.97 7.06 8.75
C ILE A 119 -0.83 6.34 7.40
N VAL A 120 -1.75 6.60 6.47
CA VAL A 120 -1.71 5.99 5.14
C VAL A 120 -0.46 6.47 4.37
N GLY A 121 -0.10 7.76 4.46
CA GLY A 121 1.06 8.34 3.78
C GLY A 121 2.38 7.68 4.18
N ILE A 122 2.62 7.49 5.48
CA ILE A 122 3.81 6.80 6.00
C ILE A 122 3.87 5.37 5.46
N CYS A 123 2.82 4.58 5.65
CA CYS A 123 2.81 3.18 5.24
C CYS A 123 2.86 3.00 3.72
N TYR A 124 2.19 3.86 2.96
CA TYR A 124 2.30 3.93 1.50
C TYR A 124 3.75 4.20 1.08
N GLY A 125 4.43 5.14 1.74
CA GLY A 125 5.86 5.38 1.56
C GLY A 125 6.70 4.14 1.83
N SER A 126 6.43 3.47 2.95
CA SER A 126 7.16 2.26 3.32
C SER A 126 7.03 1.13 2.30
N GLN A 127 5.86 0.97 1.68
CA GLN A 127 5.67 -0.04 0.64
C GLN A 127 6.55 0.19 -0.60
N TRP A 128 6.79 1.45 -0.99
CA TRP A 128 7.68 1.79 -2.10
C TRP A 128 9.14 1.42 -1.85
N SER A 129 9.58 1.43 -0.60
CA SER A 129 10.94 0.98 -0.23
C SER A 129 11.01 -0.55 -0.08
N LEU A 130 9.98 -1.17 0.49
CA LEU A 130 9.97 -2.61 0.77
C LEU A 130 9.81 -3.48 -0.48
N MET A 131 8.99 -3.06 -1.47
CA MET A 131 8.70 -3.89 -2.65
C MET A 131 9.93 -4.23 -3.51
N PRO A 132 10.78 -3.27 -3.89
CA PRO A 132 11.97 -3.61 -4.67
C PRO A 132 12.90 -4.57 -3.92
N ALA A 133 13.04 -4.40 -2.59
CA ALA A 133 13.86 -5.28 -1.78
C ALA A 133 13.30 -6.71 -1.68
N ILE A 134 11.98 -6.87 -1.43
CA ILE A 134 11.35 -8.20 -1.41
C ILE A 134 11.42 -8.87 -2.79
N THR A 135 11.27 -8.09 -3.85
CA THR A 135 11.40 -8.59 -5.23
C THR A 135 12.82 -9.11 -5.49
N ALA A 136 13.85 -8.36 -5.08
CA ALA A 136 15.24 -8.79 -5.19
C ALA A 136 15.53 -10.07 -4.40
N GLU A 137 14.98 -10.20 -3.18
CA GLU A 137 15.18 -11.35 -2.32
C GLU A 137 14.48 -12.61 -2.84
N ILE A 138 13.27 -12.48 -3.40
CA ILE A 138 12.49 -13.62 -3.92
C ILE A 138 12.93 -14.03 -5.32
N PHE A 139 13.24 -13.06 -6.20
CA PHE A 139 13.52 -13.32 -7.62
C PHE A 139 14.97 -13.19 -8.05
N GLY A 140 15.84 -12.69 -7.18
CA GLY A 140 17.23 -12.41 -7.49
C GLY A 140 17.42 -11.04 -8.14
N ILE A 141 18.67 -10.56 -8.12
CA ILE A 141 19.04 -9.19 -8.50
C ILE A 141 19.16 -8.97 -10.02
N ARG A 142 19.47 -9.99 -10.81
CA ARG A 142 19.85 -9.85 -12.23
C ARG A 142 18.76 -9.26 -13.13
N HIS A 143 17.51 -9.70 -12.95
CA HIS A 143 16.35 -9.19 -13.69
C HIS A 143 15.36 -8.45 -12.77
N MET A 144 15.83 -8.02 -11.59
CA MET A 144 15.00 -7.40 -10.57
C MET A 144 14.25 -6.16 -11.11
N GLY A 145 14.93 -5.30 -11.88
CA GLY A 145 14.32 -4.10 -12.44
C GLY A 145 13.12 -4.40 -13.35
N THR A 146 13.21 -5.41 -14.22
CA THR A 146 12.11 -5.77 -15.12
C THR A 146 10.97 -6.46 -14.37
N ILE A 147 11.28 -7.35 -13.42
CA ILE A 147 10.27 -8.02 -12.60
C ILE A 147 9.52 -7.02 -11.74
N TYR A 148 10.23 -6.15 -11.04
CA TYR A 148 9.64 -5.11 -10.19
C TYR A 148 8.77 -4.16 -11.02
N ASN A 149 9.24 -3.71 -12.18
CA ASN A 149 8.44 -2.85 -13.06
C ASN A 149 7.17 -3.53 -13.60
N THR A 150 7.20 -4.86 -13.74
CA THR A 150 6.00 -5.62 -14.12
C THR A 150 5.02 -5.71 -12.94
N ILE A 151 5.52 -5.89 -11.71
CA ILE A 151 4.71 -5.89 -10.50
C ILE A 151 4.09 -4.51 -10.27
N THR A 152 4.82 -3.42 -10.52
CA THR A 152 4.32 -2.05 -10.28
C THR A 152 3.12 -1.68 -11.14
N VAL A 153 2.87 -2.38 -12.27
CA VAL A 153 1.62 -2.23 -13.06
C VAL A 153 0.37 -2.47 -12.20
N ALA A 154 0.48 -3.26 -11.13
CA ALA A 154 -0.60 -3.45 -10.16
C ALA A 154 -1.09 -2.15 -9.52
N SER A 155 -0.19 -1.17 -9.31
CA SER A 155 -0.52 0.10 -8.65
C SER A 155 -1.48 0.99 -9.47
N PRO A 156 -1.19 1.35 -10.74
CA PRO A 156 -2.14 2.10 -11.56
C PRO A 156 -3.42 1.32 -11.84
N VAL A 157 -3.36 -0.01 -11.99
CA VAL A 157 -4.56 -0.85 -12.15
C VAL A 157 -5.45 -0.76 -10.91
N GLY A 158 -4.87 -0.95 -9.72
CA GLY A 158 -5.58 -0.83 -8.45
C GLY A 158 -6.13 0.58 -8.23
N SER A 159 -5.33 1.60 -8.51
CA SER A 159 -5.75 3.00 -8.39
C SER A 159 -6.90 3.33 -9.34
N TYR A 160 -6.86 2.89 -10.59
CA TYR A 160 -7.96 3.12 -11.53
C TYR A 160 -9.27 2.50 -11.01
N VAL A 161 -9.23 1.23 -10.58
CA VAL A 161 -10.41 0.53 -10.05
C VAL A 161 -10.95 1.24 -8.80
N LEU A 162 -10.09 1.55 -7.83
CA LEU A 162 -10.52 2.15 -6.56
C LEU A 162 -10.90 3.64 -6.71
N SER A 163 -10.16 4.41 -7.51
CA SER A 163 -10.41 5.83 -7.74
C SER A 163 -11.66 6.04 -8.59
N VAL A 164 -11.75 5.40 -9.75
CA VAL A 164 -12.79 5.69 -10.73
C VAL A 164 -14.06 4.88 -10.44
N ARG A 165 -13.91 3.56 -10.25
CA ARG A 165 -15.07 2.67 -10.12
C ARG A 165 -15.65 2.61 -8.71
N VAL A 166 -14.83 2.83 -7.68
CA VAL A 166 -15.32 2.84 -6.30
C VAL A 166 -15.61 4.27 -5.85
N ILE A 167 -14.57 5.11 -5.73
CA ILE A 167 -14.75 6.47 -5.20
C ILE A 167 -15.63 7.32 -6.12
N GLY A 168 -15.25 7.47 -7.39
CA GLY A 168 -15.97 8.32 -8.35
C GLY A 168 -17.44 7.90 -8.53
N TYR A 169 -17.68 6.62 -8.82
CA TYR A 169 -19.04 6.11 -9.02
C TYR A 169 -19.94 6.27 -7.79
N ILE A 170 -19.43 6.00 -6.58
CA ILE A 170 -20.21 6.19 -5.34
C ILE A 170 -20.49 7.68 -5.12
N TYR A 171 -19.48 8.54 -5.31
CA TYR A 171 -19.65 9.98 -5.16
C TYR A 171 -20.70 10.52 -6.14
N ASP A 172 -20.61 10.17 -7.43
CA ASP A 172 -21.55 10.62 -8.47
C ASP A 172 -22.98 10.14 -8.18
N ARG A 173 -23.14 8.92 -7.66
CA ARG A 173 -24.44 8.37 -7.26
C ARG A 173 -25.07 9.19 -6.13
N GLU A 174 -24.30 9.53 -5.11
CA GLU A 174 -24.80 10.34 -3.98
C GLU A 174 -25.02 11.80 -4.40
N ALA A 175 -24.17 12.35 -5.27
CA ALA A 175 -24.31 13.71 -5.82
C ALA A 175 -25.55 13.86 -6.72
N SER A 176 -25.93 12.81 -7.45
CA SER A 176 -27.12 12.79 -8.33
C SER A 176 -28.44 12.87 -7.57
N ALA A 177 -28.44 12.54 -6.26
CA ALA A 177 -29.61 12.69 -5.39
C ALA A 177 -29.78 14.13 -4.85
N GLY A 178 -28.80 15.01 -5.07
CA GLY A 178 -28.79 16.41 -4.64
C GLY A 178 -28.46 17.39 -5.78
N ASP A 179 -27.88 18.55 -5.43
CA ASP A 179 -27.57 19.66 -6.35
C ASP A 179 -26.19 19.45 -7.02
N ASN A 180 -26.05 18.33 -7.75
CA ASN A 180 -24.86 17.95 -8.52
C ASN A 180 -23.53 17.85 -7.73
N SER A 181 -23.59 17.94 -6.39
CA SER A 181 -22.45 17.86 -5.48
C SER A 181 -22.86 17.17 -4.18
N CYS A 182 -21.98 16.32 -3.64
CA CYS A 182 -22.24 15.59 -2.40
C CYS A 182 -21.46 16.22 -1.25
N SER A 183 -22.18 16.60 -0.17
CA SER A 183 -21.60 17.21 1.03
C SER A 183 -21.83 16.35 2.27
N GLY A 184 -20.76 16.14 3.04
CA GLY A 184 -20.76 15.41 4.29
C GLY A 184 -20.05 14.05 4.22
N LYS A 185 -19.89 13.43 5.39
CA LYS A 185 -19.16 12.17 5.56
C LYS A 185 -19.76 10.98 4.79
N HIS A 186 -21.07 10.99 4.54
CA HIS A 186 -21.76 9.87 3.90
C HIS A 186 -21.28 9.64 2.45
N CYS A 187 -20.85 10.69 1.76
CA CYS A 187 -20.35 10.64 0.37
C CYS A 187 -19.13 9.72 0.20
N PHE A 188 -18.29 9.61 1.23
CA PHE A 188 -17.01 8.89 1.16
C PHE A 188 -16.88 7.76 2.18
N MET A 189 -17.74 7.69 3.21
CA MET A 189 -17.66 6.65 4.23
C MET A 189 -17.66 5.24 3.62
N THR A 190 -18.59 4.94 2.72
CA THR A 190 -18.69 3.63 2.06
C THR A 190 -17.46 3.33 1.21
N SER A 191 -16.98 4.31 0.43
CA SER A 191 -15.80 4.17 -0.43
C SER A 191 -14.53 3.86 0.40
N PHE A 192 -14.34 4.56 1.52
CA PHE A 192 -13.19 4.34 2.40
C PHE A 192 -13.30 3.04 3.20
N LEU A 193 -14.50 2.57 3.54
CA LEU A 193 -14.69 1.22 4.11
C LEU A 193 -14.33 0.11 3.11
N ILE A 194 -14.70 0.29 1.83
CA ILE A 194 -14.29 -0.65 0.76
C ILE A 194 -12.77 -0.63 0.61
N MET A 195 -12.13 0.54 0.61
CA MET A 195 -10.66 0.64 0.57
C MET A 195 -10.00 -0.02 1.79
N ALA A 196 -10.57 0.16 2.98
CA ALA A 196 -10.08 -0.51 4.19
C ALA A 196 -10.17 -2.04 4.07
N ALA A 197 -11.27 -2.57 3.52
CA ALA A 197 -11.43 -3.99 3.26
C ALA A 197 -10.42 -4.50 2.22
N VAL A 198 -10.19 -3.75 1.15
CA VAL A 198 -9.18 -4.08 0.13
C VAL A 198 -7.77 -4.08 0.72
N ALA A 199 -7.42 -3.08 1.54
CA ALA A 199 -6.14 -3.04 2.25
C ALA A 199 -5.98 -4.23 3.21
N PHE A 200 -7.05 -4.63 3.91
CA PHE A 200 -7.06 -5.80 4.78
C PHE A 200 -6.90 -7.12 4.00
N LEU A 201 -7.53 -7.26 2.83
CA LEU A 201 -7.27 -8.38 1.93
C LEU A 201 -5.79 -8.40 1.50
N GLY A 202 -5.21 -7.24 1.21
CA GLY A 202 -3.77 -7.08 1.00
C GLY A 202 -2.94 -7.61 2.17
N PHE A 203 -3.32 -7.28 3.42
CA PHE A 203 -2.69 -7.81 4.62
C PHE A 203 -2.73 -9.34 4.68
N VAL A 204 -3.89 -9.96 4.42
CA VAL A 204 -4.02 -11.43 4.39
C VAL A 204 -3.10 -12.05 3.32
N VAL A 205 -3.05 -11.44 2.13
CA VAL A 205 -2.14 -11.88 1.05
C VAL A 205 -0.67 -11.74 1.46
N ALA A 206 -0.30 -10.64 2.13
CA ALA A 206 1.05 -10.41 2.63
C ALA A 206 1.45 -11.44 3.70
N VAL A 207 0.53 -11.78 4.60
CA VAL A 207 0.71 -12.87 5.59
C VAL A 207 0.88 -14.21 4.88
N ALA A 208 0.07 -14.51 3.86
CA ALA A 208 0.23 -15.73 3.09
C ALA A 208 1.60 -15.81 2.39
N LEU A 209 2.09 -14.69 1.83
CA LEU A 209 3.44 -14.59 1.28
C LEU A 209 4.52 -14.81 2.34
N PHE A 210 4.36 -14.20 3.51
CA PHE A 210 5.27 -14.39 4.64
C PHE A 210 5.34 -15.86 5.07
N LEU A 211 4.20 -16.52 5.28
CA LEU A 211 4.15 -17.93 5.67
C LEU A 211 4.81 -18.84 4.62
N ARG A 212 4.62 -18.53 3.33
CA ARG A 212 5.21 -19.29 2.22
C ARG A 212 6.72 -19.09 2.11
N THR A 213 7.22 -17.89 2.41
CA THR A 213 8.65 -17.54 2.35
C THR A 213 9.38 -17.70 3.68
N ARG A 214 8.67 -18.06 4.77
CA ARG A 214 9.21 -18.14 6.13
C ARG A 214 10.46 -19.00 6.26
N ARG A 215 10.47 -20.20 5.66
CA ARG A 215 11.65 -21.10 5.70
C ARG A 215 12.86 -20.49 5.00
N PHE A 216 12.64 -19.73 3.94
CA PHE A 216 13.71 -19.04 3.21
C PHE A 216 14.27 -17.87 4.00
N TYR A 217 13.40 -17.02 4.57
CA TYR A 217 13.85 -15.92 5.43
C TYR A 217 14.58 -16.39 6.68
N GLN A 218 14.15 -17.49 7.30
CA GLN A 218 14.86 -18.09 8.44
C GLN A 218 16.31 -18.48 8.08
N LEU A 219 16.52 -19.04 6.88
CA LEU A 219 17.88 -19.40 6.41
C LEU A 219 18.71 -18.17 6.04
N LEU A 220 18.10 -17.13 5.45
CA LEU A 220 18.76 -15.86 5.13
C LEU A 220 19.22 -15.12 6.39
N VAL A 221 18.33 -14.99 7.38
CA VAL A 221 18.64 -14.36 8.67
C VAL A 221 19.77 -15.11 9.37
N GLN A 222 19.75 -16.44 9.36
CA GLN A 222 20.84 -17.25 9.94
C GLN A 222 22.19 -17.08 9.22
N ARG A 223 22.20 -16.81 7.91
CA ARG A 223 23.44 -16.52 7.17
C ARG A 223 23.98 -15.13 7.51
N GLN A 224 23.11 -14.11 7.51
CA GLN A 224 23.53 -12.75 7.83
C GLN A 224 23.94 -12.53 9.29
N LEU A 225 23.45 -13.34 10.23
CA LEU A 225 23.90 -13.30 11.63
C LEU A 225 25.25 -14.01 11.86
N LYS A 226 25.76 -14.76 10.87
CA LYS A 226 27.04 -15.47 10.94
C LYS A 226 28.19 -14.72 10.27
N ASP A 227 27.87 -13.73 9.44
CA ASP A 227 28.82 -12.83 8.77
C ASP A 227 29.01 -11.55 9.61
#